data_AF-A0A3C2AJG7-F1
#
_entry.id   AF-A0A3C2AJG7-F1
#
_cell.length_a   1.000
_cell.length_b   1.000
_cell.length_c   1.000
_cell.angle_alpha   90.00
_cell.angle_beta   90.00
_cell.angle_gamma   90.00
#
_symmetry.space_group_name_H-M   'P 1'
#
loop_
_entity.id
_entity.type
_entity.pdbx_description
1 polymer ?
#
loop_
_entity_poly.entity_id
_entity_poly.type
_entity_poly.pdbx_seq_one_letter_code
_entity_poly.pdbx_strand_id
1 'polypeptide(L)'
;MKSASLAQIRKELKTLSREEVAELCEKLIKYKRDNKELLNYLLFESINEDAYVDAIKEDVSEAFAATNTRGFYLAKKSIRRALRIANKYIKYSDQPETELDVLLHFCEELKALDINFKRSKVLLNLYERQLVKINDVYSD
;
A
#
# COMPACT_ATOMS: atom_id res chain seq x y z
N MET A 1 11.40 -15.86 22.67
CA MET A 1 12.30 -14.82 23.21
C MET A 1 11.49 -13.56 23.47
N LYS A 2 11.77 -12.83 24.55
CA LYS A 2 11.20 -11.47 24.75
C LYS A 2 11.96 -10.49 23.86
N SER A 3 11.24 -9.75 23.02
CA SER A 3 11.83 -8.68 22.21
C SER A 3 12.12 -7.46 23.09
N ALA A 4 13.21 -6.75 22.81
CA ALA A 4 13.43 -5.40 23.35
C ALA A 4 12.29 -4.46 22.91
N SER A 5 12.03 -3.43 23.72
CA SER A 5 11.02 -2.42 23.36
C SER A 5 11.52 -1.56 22.21
N LEU A 6 10.59 -0.98 21.45
CA LEU A 6 10.93 -0.13 20.32
C LEU A 6 11.75 1.12 20.73
N ALA A 7 11.52 1.63 21.95
CA ALA A 7 12.31 2.71 22.52
C ALA A 7 13.76 2.29 22.82
N GLN A 8 13.98 1.07 23.33
CA GLN A 8 15.32 0.53 23.56
C GLN A 8 16.07 0.35 22.25
N ILE A 9 15.42 -0.25 21.23
CA ILE A 9 16.02 -0.45 19.91
C ILE A 9 16.42 0.90 19.29
N ARG A 10 15.54 1.92 19.33
CA ARG A 10 15.89 3.27 18.82
C ARG A 10 17.07 3.90 19.55
N LYS A 11 17.19 3.69 20.87
CA LYS A 11 18.30 4.24 21.67
C LYS A 11 19.62 3.61 21.25
N GLU A 12 19.63 2.29 21.07
CA GLU A 12 20.83 1.54 20.64
C GLU A 12 21.24 1.88 19.20
N LEU A 13 20.29 2.01 18.28
CA LEU A 13 20.62 2.41 16.90
C LEU A 13 21.33 3.77 16.82
N LYS A 14 21.09 4.67 17.78
CA LYS A 14 21.74 5.98 17.84
C LYS A 14 23.17 5.93 18.42
N THR A 15 23.57 4.85 19.07
CA THR A 15 24.93 4.68 19.62
C THR A 15 25.88 4.01 18.63
N LEU A 16 25.36 3.39 17.58
CA LEU A 16 26.15 2.73 16.53
C LEU A 16 26.76 3.74 15.55
N SER A 17 27.88 3.34 14.96
CA SER A 17 28.49 4.01 13.81
C SER A 17 27.64 3.90 12.54
N ARG A 18 27.95 4.70 11.53
CA ARG A 18 27.22 4.69 10.25
C ARG A 18 27.38 3.35 9.54
N GLU A 19 28.58 2.79 9.60
CA GLU A 19 28.95 1.51 9.01
C GLU A 19 28.17 0.37 9.66
N GLU A 20 28.09 0.33 11.00
CA GLU A 20 27.31 -0.68 11.72
C GLU A 20 25.81 -0.59 11.41
N VAL A 21 25.26 0.62 11.29
CA VAL A 21 23.85 0.82 10.90
C VAL A 21 23.62 0.32 9.47
N ALA A 22 24.53 0.60 8.54
CA ALA A 22 24.44 0.12 7.16
C ALA A 22 24.45 -1.43 7.10
N GLU A 23 25.32 -2.08 7.87
CA GLU A 23 25.35 -3.54 7.96
C GLU A 23 24.06 -4.13 8.54
N LEU A 24 23.43 -3.46 9.51
CA LEU A 24 22.12 -3.86 10.03
C LEU A 24 21.03 -3.72 8.97
N CYS A 25 21.02 -2.62 8.23
CA CYS A 25 20.10 -2.42 7.10
C CYS A 25 20.27 -3.53 6.06
N GLU A 26 21.49 -3.91 5.69
CA GLU A 26 21.74 -5.03 4.78
C GLU A 26 21.15 -6.35 5.27
N LYS A 27 21.34 -6.67 6.56
CA LYS A 27 20.75 -7.87 7.17
C LYS A 27 19.22 -7.83 7.10
N LEU A 28 18.61 -6.68 7.37
CA LEU A 28 17.15 -6.49 7.29
C LEU A 28 16.61 -6.66 5.86
N ILE A 29 17.31 -6.11 4.86
CA ILE A 29 16.96 -6.25 3.43
C ILE A 29 17.02 -7.71 2.99
N LYS A 30 18.09 -8.42 3.38
CA LYS A 30 18.27 -9.85 3.07
C LYS A 30 17.23 -10.73 3.77
N TYR A 31 16.75 -10.31 4.94
CA TYR A 31 15.79 -11.07 5.73
C TYR A 31 14.35 -11.01 5.21
N LYS A 32 13.87 -9.83 4.78
CA LYS A 32 12.46 -9.66 4.39
C LYS A 32 12.31 -8.79 3.13
N ARG A 33 11.56 -9.30 2.15
CA ARG A 33 11.27 -8.58 0.90
C ARG A 33 10.65 -7.20 1.13
N ASP A 34 9.68 -7.10 2.04
CA ASP A 34 9.04 -5.81 2.37
C ASP A 34 10.04 -4.75 2.85
N ASN A 35 11.14 -5.15 3.52
CA ASN A 35 12.17 -4.20 3.96
C ASN A 35 12.97 -3.68 2.75
N LYS A 36 13.26 -4.55 1.77
CA LYS A 36 13.92 -4.17 0.52
C LYS A 36 13.06 -3.19 -0.26
N GLU A 37 11.78 -3.47 -0.41
CA GLU A 37 10.84 -2.63 -1.14
C GLU A 37 10.68 -1.25 -0.47
N LEU A 38 10.49 -1.20 0.86
CA LEU A 38 10.44 0.08 1.58
C LEU A 38 11.73 0.88 1.42
N LEU A 39 12.90 0.24 1.53
CA LEU A 39 14.16 0.95 1.37
C LEU A 39 14.38 1.41 -0.08
N ASN A 40 13.90 0.65 -1.06
CA ASN A 40 13.91 1.06 -2.47
C ASN A 40 13.11 2.35 -2.67
N TYR A 41 11.90 2.40 -2.09
CA TYR A 41 11.08 3.61 -2.10
C TYR A 41 11.83 4.79 -1.47
N LEU A 42 12.33 4.62 -0.25
CA LEU A 42 12.98 5.70 0.50
C LEU A 42 14.22 6.26 -0.21
N LEU A 43 15.01 5.41 -0.89
CA LEU A 43 16.27 5.81 -1.52
C LEU A 43 16.13 6.28 -2.97
N PHE A 44 15.12 5.81 -3.71
CA PHE A 44 15.06 6.00 -5.17
C PHE A 44 13.73 6.57 -5.65
N GLU A 45 12.60 6.03 -5.18
CA GLU A 45 11.28 6.39 -5.73
C GLU A 45 10.72 7.68 -5.10
N SER A 46 11.06 7.96 -3.83
CA SER A 46 10.64 9.17 -3.10
C SER A 46 11.13 10.48 -3.72
N ILE A 47 12.05 10.41 -4.68
CA ILE A 47 12.57 11.57 -5.43
C ILE A 47 11.53 12.05 -6.48
N ASN A 48 10.65 11.15 -6.94
CA ASN A 48 9.60 11.44 -7.91
C ASN A 48 8.30 10.73 -7.51
N GLU A 49 7.54 11.38 -6.62
CA GLU A 49 6.31 10.83 -6.07
C GLU A 49 5.24 10.60 -7.14
N ASP A 50 5.14 11.48 -8.14
CA ASP A 50 4.16 11.34 -9.23
C ASP A 50 4.37 10.02 -10.01
N ALA A 51 5.63 9.72 -10.36
CA ALA A 51 5.97 8.47 -11.04
C ALA A 51 5.72 7.25 -10.15
N TYR A 52 5.93 7.38 -8.83
CA TYR A 52 5.62 6.32 -7.88
C TYR A 52 4.12 6.06 -7.77
N VAL A 53 3.30 7.12 -7.69
CA VAL A 53 1.83 7.06 -7.71
C VAL A 53 1.35 6.36 -8.99
N ASP A 54 1.88 6.74 -10.16
CA ASP A 54 1.52 6.14 -11.44
C ASP A 54 1.83 4.64 -11.49
N ALA A 55 2.99 4.22 -10.97
CA ALA A 55 3.34 2.81 -10.88
C ALA A 55 2.38 2.02 -9.98
N ILE A 56 1.93 2.61 -8.86
CA ILE A 56 0.93 1.97 -8.00
C ILE A 56 -0.42 1.87 -8.72
N LYS A 57 -0.83 2.93 -9.44
CA LYS A 57 -2.08 2.94 -10.22
C LYS A 57 -2.05 1.85 -11.30
N GLU A 58 -0.92 1.66 -11.98
CA GLU A 58 -0.71 0.58 -12.96
C GLU A 58 -0.84 -0.81 -12.32
N ASP A 59 -0.14 -1.05 -11.21
CA ASP A 59 -0.24 -2.30 -10.43
C ASP A 59 -1.67 -2.62 -9.99
N VAL A 60 -2.43 -1.58 -9.61
CA VAL A 60 -3.84 -1.69 -9.23
C VAL A 60 -4.70 -2.04 -10.46
N SER A 61 -4.54 -1.32 -11.58
CA SER A 61 -5.26 -1.59 -12.83
C SER A 61 -4.99 -2.98 -13.35
N GLU A 62 -3.75 -3.48 -13.31
CA GLU A 62 -3.41 -4.84 -13.71
C GLU A 62 -4.14 -5.88 -12.84
N ALA A 63 -4.18 -5.65 -11.52
CA ALA A 63 -4.91 -6.52 -10.60
C ALA A 63 -6.42 -6.51 -10.85
N PHE A 64 -6.99 -5.38 -11.28
CA PHE A 64 -8.39 -5.27 -11.69
C PHE A 64 -8.65 -5.95 -13.03
N ALA A 65 -7.79 -5.77 -14.03
CA ALA A 65 -7.90 -6.42 -15.34
C ALA A 65 -7.88 -7.96 -15.23
N ALA A 66 -7.14 -8.51 -14.26
CA ALA A 66 -7.14 -9.94 -13.95
C ALA A 66 -8.38 -10.43 -13.18
N THR A 67 -9.37 -9.57 -12.90
CA THR A 67 -10.54 -9.91 -12.09
C THR A 67 -11.57 -10.70 -12.89
N ASN A 68 -11.90 -11.89 -12.38
CA ASN A 68 -13.03 -12.67 -12.91
C ASN A 68 -14.36 -12.14 -12.36
N THR A 69 -15.16 -11.56 -13.24
CA THR A 69 -16.47 -10.94 -12.94
C THR A 69 -17.65 -11.91 -12.99
N ARG A 70 -17.45 -13.17 -13.43
CA ARG A 70 -18.53 -14.17 -13.57
C ARG A 70 -19.19 -14.57 -12.25
N GLY A 71 -18.55 -14.28 -11.11
CA GLY A 71 -19.10 -14.56 -9.80
C GLY A 71 -18.49 -13.74 -8.69
N PHE A 72 -19.32 -13.36 -7.72
CA PHE A 72 -18.94 -12.50 -6.60
C PHE A 72 -17.78 -13.03 -5.76
N TYR A 73 -17.61 -14.35 -5.64
CA TYR A 73 -16.54 -14.94 -4.83
C TYR A 73 -15.15 -14.62 -5.40
N LEU A 74 -14.94 -14.87 -6.70
CA LEU A 74 -13.67 -14.60 -7.37
C LEU A 74 -13.42 -13.10 -7.50
N ALA A 75 -14.46 -12.33 -7.85
CA ALA A 75 -14.38 -10.88 -7.89
C ALA A 75 -13.93 -10.28 -6.55
N LYS A 76 -14.57 -10.69 -5.43
CA LYS A 76 -14.17 -10.27 -4.07
C LYS A 76 -12.71 -10.59 -3.78
N LYS A 77 -12.22 -11.75 -4.20
CA LYS A 77 -10.84 -12.17 -3.96
C LYS A 77 -9.85 -11.26 -4.68
N SER A 78 -10.09 -10.95 -5.96
CA SER A 78 -9.23 -10.07 -6.77
C SER A 78 -9.30 -8.62 -6.31
N ILE A 79 -10.50 -8.06 -6.08
CA ILE A 79 -10.67 -6.69 -5.59
C ILE A 79 -9.95 -6.47 -4.25
N ARG A 80 -10.06 -7.43 -3.32
CA ARG A 80 -9.32 -7.36 -2.05
C ARG A 80 -7.81 -7.48 -2.25
N ARG A 81 -7.34 -8.16 -3.30
CA ARG A 81 -5.91 -8.25 -3.63
C ARG A 81 -5.42 -6.89 -4.14
N ALA A 82 -6.12 -6.28 -5.09
CA ALA A 82 -5.81 -4.94 -5.59
C ALA A 82 -5.73 -3.93 -4.42
N LEU A 83 -6.71 -3.94 -3.52
CA LEU A 83 -6.70 -3.04 -2.36
C LEU A 83 -5.51 -3.29 -1.42
N ARG A 84 -5.06 -4.54 -1.27
CA ARG A 84 -3.86 -4.84 -0.45
C ARG A 84 -2.58 -4.34 -1.11
N ILE A 85 -2.50 -4.36 -2.43
CA ILE A 85 -1.37 -3.82 -3.19
C ILE A 85 -1.32 -2.30 -2.99
N ALA A 86 -2.44 -1.62 -3.26
CA ALA A 86 -2.60 -0.17 -3.03
C ALA A 86 -2.16 0.23 -1.60
N ASN A 87 -2.79 -0.33 -0.56
CA ASN A 87 -2.47 0.05 0.82
C ASN A 87 -1.03 -0.26 1.24
N LYS A 88 -0.39 -1.26 0.62
CA LYS A 88 1.00 -1.59 0.93
C LYS A 88 1.92 -0.47 0.46
N TYR A 89 1.77 -0.03 -0.79
CA TYR A 89 2.63 0.98 -1.38
C TYR A 89 2.27 2.40 -0.93
N ILE A 90 0.99 2.68 -0.67
CA ILE A 90 0.56 3.90 0.03
C ILE A 90 1.31 4.02 1.36
N LYS A 91 1.39 2.95 2.15
CA LYS A 91 2.07 2.96 3.46
C LYS A 91 3.58 3.21 3.38
N TYR A 92 4.20 2.98 2.24
CA TYR A 92 5.62 3.33 2.07
C TYR A 92 5.77 4.83 1.89
N SER A 93 4.80 5.47 1.23
CA SER A 93 4.69 6.91 1.23
C SER A 93 4.18 7.40 2.57
N ASP A 94 4.70 8.56 3.00
CA ASP A 94 4.21 9.30 4.15
C ASP A 94 3.38 10.53 3.67
N GLN A 95 3.01 10.58 2.38
CA GLN A 95 2.26 11.70 1.78
C GLN A 95 0.75 11.40 1.72
N PRO A 96 -0.11 12.30 2.26
CA PRO A 96 -1.56 12.12 2.19
C PRO A 96 -2.09 12.18 0.75
N GLU A 97 -1.48 12.95 -0.14
CA GLU A 97 -1.86 13.06 -1.55
C GLU A 97 -1.73 11.71 -2.28
N THR A 98 -0.68 10.95 -1.97
CA THR A 98 -0.47 9.59 -2.52
C THR A 98 -1.59 8.65 -2.10
N GLU A 99 -2.05 8.71 -0.85
CA GLU A 99 -3.21 7.92 -0.41
C GLU A 99 -4.48 8.30 -1.19
N LEU A 100 -4.73 9.61 -1.34
CA LEU A 100 -5.89 10.13 -2.05
C LEU A 100 -5.94 9.63 -3.50
N ASP A 101 -4.85 9.87 -4.24
CA ASP A 101 -4.74 9.57 -5.66
C ASP A 101 -4.92 8.08 -5.98
N VAL A 102 -4.27 7.23 -5.19
CA VAL A 102 -4.33 5.77 -5.39
C VAL A 102 -5.70 5.22 -5.00
N LEU A 103 -6.32 5.71 -3.91
CA LEU A 103 -7.64 5.25 -3.50
C LEU A 103 -8.76 5.74 -4.43
N LEU A 104 -8.64 6.93 -5.01
CA LEU A 104 -9.54 7.41 -6.05
C LEU A 104 -9.47 6.50 -7.28
N HIS A 105 -8.26 6.23 -7.79
CA HIS A 105 -8.05 5.31 -8.91
C HIS A 105 -8.62 3.92 -8.63
N PHE A 106 -8.36 3.37 -7.44
CA PHE A 106 -8.94 2.08 -7.01
C PHE A 106 -10.49 2.10 -7.07
N CYS A 107 -11.11 3.20 -6.64
CA CYS A 107 -12.56 3.35 -6.64
C CYS A 107 -13.14 3.47 -8.05
N GLU A 108 -12.43 4.11 -8.96
CA GLU A 108 -12.78 4.22 -10.38
C GLU A 108 -12.71 2.86 -11.07
N GLU A 109 -11.62 2.12 -10.89
CA GLU A 109 -11.44 0.75 -11.39
C GLU A 109 -12.57 -0.19 -10.90
N LEU A 110 -12.93 -0.12 -9.61
CA LEU A 110 -14.02 -0.92 -9.05
C LEU A 110 -15.39 -0.57 -9.66
N LYS A 111 -15.63 0.69 -10.00
CA LYS A 111 -16.87 1.12 -10.68
C LYS A 111 -16.88 0.68 -12.15
N ALA A 112 -15.72 0.63 -12.79
CA ALA A 112 -15.58 0.25 -14.19
C ALA A 112 -15.75 -1.26 -14.43
N LEU A 113 -15.58 -2.09 -13.38
CA LEU A 113 -15.87 -3.52 -13.48
C LEU A 113 -17.32 -3.79 -13.89
N ASP A 114 -17.51 -4.73 -14.81
CA ASP A 114 -18.82 -5.28 -15.19
C ASP A 114 -19.38 -6.24 -14.12
N ILE A 115 -19.50 -5.73 -12.89
CA ILE A 115 -20.22 -6.38 -11.79
C ILE A 115 -21.06 -5.34 -11.05
N ASN A 116 -22.28 -5.72 -10.69
CA ASN A 116 -23.06 -4.92 -9.76
C ASN A 116 -22.56 -5.15 -8.32
N PHE A 117 -21.42 -4.54 -7.97
CA PHE A 117 -20.77 -4.71 -6.65
C PHE A 117 -21.67 -4.28 -5.49
N LYS A 118 -22.62 -3.36 -5.73
CA LYS A 118 -23.59 -2.89 -4.73
C LYS A 118 -24.52 -4.00 -4.21
N ARG A 119 -24.75 -5.06 -5.00
CA ARG A 119 -25.48 -6.26 -4.54
C ARG A 119 -24.71 -7.06 -3.48
N SER A 120 -23.40 -6.85 -3.36
CA SER A 120 -22.58 -7.47 -2.34
C SER A 120 -22.30 -6.48 -1.21
N LYS A 121 -22.94 -6.69 -0.05
CA LYS A 121 -22.67 -5.90 1.17
C LYS A 121 -21.18 -5.79 1.51
N VAL A 122 -20.41 -6.86 1.25
CA VAL A 122 -18.96 -6.87 1.48
C VAL A 122 -18.21 -5.90 0.56
N LEU A 123 -18.56 -5.86 -0.72
CA LEU A 123 -17.91 -4.96 -1.68
C LEU A 123 -18.40 -3.52 -1.51
N LEU A 124 -19.69 -3.32 -1.23
CA LEU A 124 -20.24 -2.02 -0.90
C LEU A 124 -19.52 -1.40 0.30
N ASN A 125 -19.45 -2.11 1.43
CA ASN A 125 -18.75 -1.64 2.62
C ASN A 125 -17.23 -1.46 2.39
N LEU A 126 -16.62 -2.20 1.47
CA LEU A 126 -15.21 -2.03 1.11
C LEU A 126 -15.02 -0.69 0.39
N TYR A 127 -15.86 -0.42 -0.61
CA TYR A 127 -15.87 0.81 -1.39
C TYR A 127 -16.17 2.03 -0.52
N GLU A 128 -17.22 1.98 0.29
CA GLU A 128 -17.59 3.07 1.21
C GLU A 128 -16.46 3.42 2.18
N ARG A 129 -15.74 2.43 2.71
CA ARG A 129 -14.57 2.69 3.56
C ARG A 129 -13.43 3.39 2.83
N GLN A 130 -13.27 3.20 1.52
CA GLN A 130 -12.26 3.96 0.77
C GLN A 130 -12.72 5.41 0.60
N LEU A 131 -14.01 5.64 0.37
CA LEU A 131 -14.56 7.00 0.31
C LEU A 131 -14.42 7.76 1.64
N VAL A 132 -14.62 7.07 2.77
CA VAL A 132 -14.39 7.66 4.10
C VAL A 132 -12.93 8.10 4.22
N LYS A 133 -11.97 7.23 3.91
CA LYS A 133 -10.53 7.58 3.94
C LYS A 133 -10.19 8.78 3.05
N ILE A 134 -10.70 8.77 1.81
CA ILE A 134 -10.54 9.87 0.85
C ILE A 134 -11.09 11.18 1.44
N ASN A 135 -12.28 11.14 2.06
CA ASN A 135 -12.89 12.32 2.64
C ASN A 135 -12.17 12.81 3.90
N ASP A 136 -11.67 11.90 4.73
CA ASP A 136 -10.90 12.24 5.93
C ASP A 136 -9.64 13.00 5.53
N VAL A 137 -8.90 12.52 4.52
CA VAL A 137 -7.72 13.21 3.98
C VAL A 137 -8.05 14.60 3.39
N TYR A 138 -9.23 14.77 2.79
CA TYR A 138 -9.66 16.07 2.24
C TYR A 138 -10.13 17.07 3.33
N SER A 139 -10.47 16.57 4.51
CA SER A 139 -11.04 17.38 5.61
C SER A 139 -9.99 17.89 6.60
N ASP A 140 -8.77 17.35 6.54
CA ASP A 140 -7.59 17.76 7.32
C ASP A 140 -6.76 18.82 6.58
#